data_AF-A0A6A5BLB8-F1
#
_entry.id   AF-A0A6A5BLB8-F1
#
_cell.length_a   1.000
_cell.length_b   1.000
_cell.length_c   1.000
_cell.angle_alpha   90.00
_cell.angle_beta   90.00
_cell.angle_gamma   90.00
#
_symmetry.space_group_name_H-M   'P 1'
#
loop_
_entity.id
_entity.type
_entity.pdbx_description
1 polymer ?
#
loop_
_entity_poly.entity_id
_entity_poly.type
_entity_poly.pdbx_seq_one_letter_code
_entity_poly.pdbx_strand_id
1 'polypeptide(L)'
;MVFKTLLKNFAQKVSGIGASSSGNGGYSREMEMKFEAIELNQFPTKVVKFSSQYNDTGVPLDDDTVAIPAWAAKNVCKGISSYPHYGDSGSAWCPASMNGNEWIVVEYETPVLVTEVHVYEVLGCGSTSKISALVYEEENVSSSEEWIVLWEDSNVVTSSTGATTRDFNPALRNCALTKRIRVDLHITNAWSEIDTIKLVGLFEPVKPVMSTLGEEYSLLLTKATEMNTYSDVTLSLKSDTSKQIPAHKGLLASRSSYWNLLLTECGDSLELDYKVSFDSLYQGVLFCYSNYCTITEDNLFEILELAQIWKLEALTQFCKESLAIMLSPANVLDFYKKTKERNASPLTNQIISVMAKHSDRLKYVNYESVFTPDDLNTLKKLIKQK
;
A
#
# COMPACT_ATOMS: atom_id res chain seq x y z
N MET A 1 10.37 -9.66 -15.55
CA MET A 1 11.45 -9.03 -16.37
C MET A 1 11.12 -7.59 -16.76
N VAL A 2 9.83 -7.23 -16.95
CA VAL A 2 9.34 -5.90 -17.33
C VAL A 2 9.61 -4.81 -16.27
N PHE A 3 9.55 -5.15 -14.97
CA PHE A 3 9.81 -4.20 -13.88
C PHE A 3 11.30 -3.82 -13.70
N LYS A 4 12.23 -4.71 -14.11
CA LYS A 4 13.68 -4.40 -14.14
C LYS A 4 13.99 -3.31 -15.17
N THR A 5 13.21 -3.19 -16.23
CA THR A 5 13.38 -2.17 -17.28
C THR A 5 12.86 -0.81 -16.81
N LEU A 6 11.81 -0.77 -15.98
CA LEU A 6 11.29 0.46 -15.37
C LEU A 6 12.32 1.07 -14.40
N LEU A 7 12.96 0.26 -13.54
CA LEU A 7 14.00 0.71 -12.61
C LEU A 7 15.34 1.05 -13.30
N LYS A 8 15.72 0.37 -14.39
CA LYS A 8 16.92 0.73 -15.17
C LYS A 8 16.78 2.10 -15.86
N ASN A 9 15.58 2.40 -16.37
CA ASN A 9 15.27 3.71 -16.94
C ASN A 9 15.17 4.79 -15.84
N PHE A 10 14.85 4.43 -14.60
CA PHE A 10 14.82 5.31 -13.43
C PHE A 10 16.25 5.72 -12.99
N ALA A 11 17.18 4.77 -12.88
CA ALA A 11 18.57 5.05 -12.51
C ALA A 11 19.32 5.90 -13.57
N GLN A 12 19.08 5.66 -14.86
CA GLN A 12 19.70 6.45 -15.94
C GLN A 12 19.18 7.88 -16.06
N LYS A 13 17.94 8.17 -15.61
CA LYS A 13 17.38 9.53 -15.58
C LYS A 13 17.89 10.35 -14.39
N VAL A 14 18.23 9.71 -13.28
CA VAL A 14 18.76 10.37 -12.06
C VAL A 14 20.26 10.67 -12.19
N SER A 15 21.04 9.88 -12.95
CA SER A 15 22.48 10.12 -13.15
C SER A 15 22.82 11.29 -14.09
N GLY A 16 21.81 11.97 -14.66
CA GLY A 16 22.00 13.00 -15.70
C GLY A 16 22.03 14.46 -15.21
N ILE A 17 21.76 14.73 -13.94
CA ILE A 17 21.71 16.11 -13.43
C ILE A 17 22.57 16.19 -12.17
N GLY A 18 23.82 16.60 -12.34
CA GLY A 18 24.63 17.05 -11.24
C GLY A 18 24.02 18.33 -10.65
N ALA A 19 23.54 18.24 -9.42
CA ALA A 19 23.42 19.37 -8.52
C ALA A 19 23.26 18.86 -7.07
N SER A 20 24.18 19.29 -6.22
CA SER A 20 24.04 19.28 -4.77
C SER A 20 22.77 20.00 -4.32
N SER A 21 21.90 19.36 -3.54
CA SER A 21 21.12 20.05 -2.50
C SER A 21 20.42 19.08 -1.55
N SER A 22 20.65 19.33 -0.27
CA SER A 22 19.82 18.97 0.87
C SER A 22 18.34 19.38 0.66
N GLY A 23 17.42 18.47 0.97
CA GLY A 23 15.99 18.76 1.18
C GLY A 23 15.11 18.69 -0.07
N ASN A 24 14.61 17.50 -0.43
CA ASN A 24 13.42 17.35 -1.30
C ASN A 24 12.83 15.91 -1.38
N GLY A 25 13.22 14.98 -0.51
CA GLY A 25 12.76 13.57 -0.58
C GLY A 25 11.28 13.34 -0.25
N GLY A 26 10.65 14.23 0.53
CA GLY A 26 9.26 14.08 0.98
C GLY A 26 8.23 14.23 -0.15
N TYR A 27 8.44 15.17 -1.08
CA TYR A 27 7.48 15.46 -2.15
C TYR A 27 7.31 14.31 -3.15
N SER A 28 8.40 13.58 -3.45
CA SER A 28 8.34 12.43 -4.36
C SER A 28 7.46 11.31 -3.80
N ARG A 29 7.54 11.05 -2.49
CA ARG A 29 6.84 9.93 -1.85
C ARG A 29 5.33 10.19 -1.70
N GLU A 30 4.92 11.43 -1.45
CA GLU A 30 3.49 11.78 -1.42
C GLU A 30 2.82 11.58 -2.80
N MET A 31 3.55 11.84 -3.89
CA MET A 31 3.04 11.68 -5.25
C MET A 31 2.88 10.22 -5.67
N GLU A 32 3.70 9.33 -5.13
CA GLU A 32 3.64 7.89 -5.42
C GLU A 32 2.49 7.18 -4.69
N MET A 33 2.05 7.75 -3.56
CA MET A 33 1.04 7.13 -2.73
C MET A 33 -0.30 7.04 -3.47
N LYS A 34 -0.90 5.85 -3.45
CA LYS A 34 -2.15 5.59 -4.17
C LYS A 34 -3.28 6.45 -3.61
N PHE A 35 -4.22 6.88 -4.45
CA PHE A 35 -5.37 7.66 -4.01
C PHE A 35 -6.19 6.90 -2.96
N GLU A 36 -6.46 5.64 -3.24
CA GLU A 36 -7.24 4.73 -2.37
C GLU A 36 -6.41 4.12 -1.22
N ALA A 37 -5.22 4.65 -0.92
CA ALA A 37 -4.44 4.22 0.24
C ALA A 37 -5.26 4.34 1.53
N ILE A 38 -5.11 3.36 2.42
CA ILE A 38 -5.91 3.25 3.65
C ILE A 38 -5.04 3.68 4.83
N GLU A 39 -5.62 4.41 5.77
CA GLU A 39 -4.95 4.72 7.03
C GLU A 39 -4.92 3.48 7.93
N LEU A 40 -3.72 3.10 8.35
CA LEU A 40 -3.49 2.02 9.30
C LEU A 40 -2.96 2.60 10.61
N ASN A 41 -3.65 2.24 11.70
CA ASN A 41 -3.21 2.49 13.07
C ASN A 41 -2.64 1.19 13.63
N GLN A 42 -1.39 1.20 14.08
CA GLN A 42 -0.71 -0.02 14.55
C GLN A 42 0.22 0.24 15.74
N PHE A 43 0.45 -0.81 16.52
CA PHE A 43 1.37 -0.83 17.65
C PHE A 43 2.60 -1.68 17.33
N PRO A 44 3.72 -1.48 18.04
CA PRO A 44 4.92 -2.25 17.83
C PRO A 44 4.67 -3.74 18.01
N THR A 45 5.12 -4.57 17.08
CA THR A 45 5.13 -6.03 17.24
C THR A 45 6.44 -6.52 17.83
N LYS A 46 7.51 -5.70 17.74
CA LYS A 46 8.84 -6.07 18.18
C LYS A 46 9.67 -4.88 18.63
N VAL A 47 10.51 -5.07 19.65
CA VAL A 47 11.63 -4.18 19.96
C VAL A 47 12.88 -4.70 19.25
N VAL A 48 13.47 -3.86 18.40
CA VAL A 48 14.65 -4.22 17.61
C VAL A 48 15.92 -4.02 18.43
N LYS A 49 16.06 -2.82 19.03
CA LYS A 49 17.20 -2.40 19.86
C LYS A 49 16.75 -1.33 20.84
N PHE A 50 17.46 -1.18 21.93
CA PHE A 50 17.28 -0.07 22.86
C PHE A 50 18.61 0.25 23.54
N SER A 51 18.64 1.40 24.20
CA SER A 51 19.77 1.94 24.96
C SER A 51 19.99 1.19 26.27
N SER A 52 19.03 1.27 27.19
CA SER A 52 19.05 0.65 28.51
C SER A 52 17.63 0.38 29.03
N GLN A 53 17.53 -0.37 30.13
CA GLN A 53 16.27 -0.55 30.87
C GLN A 53 16.54 -0.70 32.38
N TYR A 54 15.61 -0.26 33.22
CA TYR A 54 15.76 -0.24 34.68
C TYR A 54 16.04 -1.62 35.29
N ASN A 55 15.22 -2.62 34.94
CA ASN A 55 15.31 -3.97 35.47
C ASN A 55 15.82 -4.94 34.37
N ASP A 56 17.08 -4.80 33.98
CA ASP A 56 17.70 -5.72 33.04
C ASP A 56 17.95 -7.08 33.69
N THR A 57 17.09 -8.03 33.36
CA THR A 57 17.17 -9.42 33.84
C THR A 57 17.93 -10.33 32.87
N GLY A 58 18.48 -9.78 31.77
CA GLY A 58 19.17 -10.54 30.74
C GLY A 58 18.25 -11.43 29.89
N VAL A 59 16.93 -11.23 29.97
CA VAL A 59 15.96 -11.97 29.15
C VAL A 59 16.09 -11.53 27.69
N PRO A 60 16.31 -12.46 26.74
CA PRO A 60 16.36 -12.14 25.32
C PRO A 60 15.06 -11.47 24.84
N LEU A 61 15.19 -10.46 23.96
CA LEU A 61 14.04 -9.74 23.42
C LEU A 61 13.08 -10.64 22.64
N ASP A 62 13.58 -11.71 22.04
CA ASP A 62 12.88 -12.65 21.17
C ASP A 62 12.32 -13.89 21.88
N ASP A 63 12.53 -14.03 23.19
CA ASP A 63 11.96 -15.14 23.94
C ASP A 63 10.55 -14.80 24.45
N ASP A 64 9.53 -15.35 23.78
CA ASP A 64 8.12 -15.20 24.16
C ASP A 64 7.66 -16.22 25.20
N THR A 65 8.52 -17.16 25.61
CA THR A 65 8.20 -18.19 26.61
C THR A 65 8.39 -17.71 28.04
N VAL A 66 9.10 -16.58 28.22
CA VAL A 66 9.42 -15.99 29.51
C VAL A 66 8.52 -14.78 29.77
N ALA A 67 8.05 -14.64 31.01
CA ALA A 67 7.28 -13.48 31.43
C ALA A 67 8.08 -12.18 31.24
N ILE A 68 7.49 -11.18 30.59
CA ILE A 68 8.14 -9.90 30.33
C ILE A 68 8.39 -9.19 31.68
N PRO A 69 9.65 -8.87 32.03
CA PRO A 69 9.97 -8.19 33.28
C PRO A 69 9.33 -6.80 33.39
N ALA A 70 9.11 -6.36 34.63
CA ALA A 70 8.65 -5.00 34.88
C ALA A 70 9.63 -3.98 34.28
N TRP A 71 9.09 -2.92 33.65
CA TRP A 71 9.84 -1.84 32.99
C TRP A 71 10.71 -2.23 31.78
N ALA A 72 10.62 -3.49 31.31
CA ALA A 72 11.41 -3.96 30.17
C ALA A 72 11.01 -3.27 28.86
N ALA A 73 11.96 -3.07 27.94
CA ALA A 73 11.67 -2.45 26.66
C ALA A 73 10.56 -3.17 25.88
N LYS A 74 10.51 -4.51 25.96
CA LYS A 74 9.49 -5.36 25.31
C LYS A 74 8.04 -5.02 25.72
N ASN A 75 7.83 -4.34 26.83
CA ASN A 75 6.51 -3.89 27.25
C ASN A 75 5.83 -2.97 26.23
N VAL A 76 6.59 -2.18 25.46
CA VAL A 76 6.00 -1.27 24.44
C VAL A 76 5.21 -2.00 23.35
N CYS A 77 5.43 -3.30 23.18
CA CYS A 77 4.73 -4.16 22.21
C CYS A 77 3.34 -4.62 22.70
N LYS A 78 2.97 -4.36 23.96
CA LYS A 78 1.65 -4.74 24.50
C LYS A 78 0.52 -3.80 24.04
N GLY A 79 0.85 -2.73 23.31
CA GLY A 79 -0.07 -1.64 23.02
C GLY A 79 -0.33 -0.79 24.26
N ILE A 80 -1.48 -0.09 24.29
CA ILE A 80 -1.85 0.75 25.43
C ILE A 80 -2.20 -0.16 26.62
N SER A 81 -1.41 -0.08 27.69
CA SER A 81 -1.56 -0.93 28.88
C SER A 81 -1.58 -0.13 30.18
N SER A 82 -0.96 1.06 30.18
CA SER A 82 -0.80 1.94 31.35
C SER A 82 -1.50 3.28 31.12
N TYR A 83 -1.42 3.83 29.91
CA TYR A 83 -2.08 5.10 29.58
C TYR A 83 -3.62 4.96 29.64
N PRO A 84 -4.38 5.94 30.18
CA PRO A 84 -3.98 7.28 30.61
C PRO A 84 -3.68 7.40 32.12
N HIS A 85 -3.31 6.31 32.80
CA HIS A 85 -2.98 6.35 34.22
C HIS A 85 -1.54 6.83 34.42
N TYR A 86 -1.38 7.96 35.10
CA TYR A 86 -0.07 8.49 35.46
C TYR A 86 0.51 7.72 36.63
N GLY A 87 1.80 7.38 36.55
CA GLY A 87 2.54 6.80 37.65
C GLY A 87 3.57 5.79 37.16
N ASP A 88 4.29 5.25 38.14
CA ASP A 88 5.21 4.13 37.97
C ASP A 88 4.43 2.88 37.55
N SER A 89 4.72 2.38 36.35
CA SER A 89 4.06 1.23 35.76
C SER A 89 5.07 0.19 35.28
N GLY A 90 5.05 -0.98 35.92
CA GLY A 90 5.82 -2.13 35.47
C GLY A 90 5.45 -2.63 34.06
N SER A 91 4.33 -2.18 33.47
CA SER A 91 3.95 -2.48 32.08
C SER A 91 4.40 -1.43 31.06
N ALA A 92 5.17 -0.42 31.46
CA ALA A 92 5.84 0.52 30.55
C ALA A 92 7.29 0.08 30.26
N TRP A 93 7.99 0.77 29.36
CA TRP A 93 9.45 0.77 29.29
C TRP A 93 10.01 1.92 30.11
N CYS A 94 10.96 1.63 31.00
CA CYS A 94 11.73 2.63 31.74
C CYS A 94 13.22 2.42 31.47
N PRO A 95 13.96 3.43 30.97
CA PRO A 95 15.42 3.36 30.85
C PRO A 95 16.12 3.18 32.20
N ALA A 96 17.40 2.82 32.19
CA ALA A 96 18.16 2.54 33.42
C ALA A 96 18.58 3.79 34.20
N SER A 97 18.47 4.98 33.58
CA SER A 97 18.95 6.24 34.15
C SER A 97 17.84 7.29 34.27
N MET A 98 17.91 8.09 35.32
CA MET A 98 17.08 9.29 35.54
C MET A 98 17.65 10.54 34.88
N ASN A 99 18.72 10.41 34.11
CA ASN A 99 19.35 11.50 33.37
C ASN A 99 20.10 11.00 32.12
N GLY A 100 20.26 11.88 31.15
CA GLY A 100 21.02 11.63 29.93
C GLY A 100 20.16 11.21 28.74
N ASN A 101 20.83 10.68 27.71
CA ASN A 101 20.19 10.32 26.46
C ASN A 101 19.89 8.82 26.45
N GLU A 102 18.64 8.49 26.15
CA GLU A 102 18.15 7.12 26.03
C GLU A 102 17.41 6.99 24.69
N TRP A 103 17.20 5.78 24.21
CA TRP A 103 16.51 5.52 22.94
C TRP A 103 15.97 4.10 22.86
N ILE A 104 14.95 3.93 22.03
CA ILE A 104 14.36 2.64 21.66
C ILE A 104 14.06 2.59 20.17
N VAL A 105 14.25 1.44 19.54
CA VAL A 105 13.87 1.14 18.16
C VAL A 105 12.83 0.03 18.17
N VAL A 106 11.68 0.33 17.61
CA VAL A 106 10.54 -0.59 17.49
C VAL A 106 10.25 -0.92 16.03
N GLU A 107 9.69 -2.10 15.80
CA GLU A 107 9.25 -2.60 14.49
C GLU A 107 7.74 -2.90 14.51
N TYR A 108 7.12 -2.72 13.35
CA TYR A 108 5.70 -2.91 13.10
C TYR A 108 5.49 -3.95 11.99
N GLU A 109 4.32 -4.59 11.99
CA GLU A 109 3.96 -5.63 11.01
C GLU A 109 3.95 -5.09 9.57
N THR A 110 3.27 -3.97 9.37
CA THR A 110 2.94 -3.46 8.04
C THR A 110 3.70 -2.18 7.75
N PRO A 111 4.44 -2.09 6.62
CA PRO A 111 5.11 -0.85 6.24
C PRO A 111 4.08 0.22 5.88
N VAL A 112 4.23 1.43 6.40
CA VAL A 112 3.32 2.54 6.11
C VAL A 112 4.09 3.81 5.75
N LEU A 113 3.50 4.64 4.89
CA LEU A 113 3.93 6.02 4.71
C LEU A 113 3.47 6.79 5.95
N VAL A 114 4.41 7.13 6.84
CA VAL A 114 4.11 7.71 8.15
C VAL A 114 3.34 9.02 8.02
N THR A 115 2.21 9.11 8.72
CA THR A 115 1.44 10.35 8.88
C THR A 115 1.49 10.86 10.30
N GLU A 116 1.48 9.97 11.31
CA GLU A 116 1.56 10.34 12.73
C GLU A 116 2.37 9.32 13.52
N VAL A 117 3.01 9.78 14.58
CA VAL A 117 3.67 8.94 15.58
C VAL A 117 3.25 9.43 16.95
N HIS A 118 2.69 8.54 17.75
CA HIS A 118 2.28 8.83 19.12
C HIS A 118 3.20 8.10 20.09
N VAL A 119 3.78 8.84 21.03
CA VAL A 119 4.54 8.29 22.16
C VAL A 119 3.70 8.47 23.42
N TYR A 120 3.23 7.38 24.00
CA TYR A 120 2.39 7.41 25.21
C TYR A 120 3.28 7.45 26.44
N GLU A 121 3.53 8.66 26.95
CA GLU A 121 4.35 8.91 28.13
C GLU A 121 3.47 8.84 29.39
N VAL A 122 3.85 7.99 30.36
CA VAL A 122 3.05 7.72 31.57
C VAL A 122 3.73 8.15 32.87
N LEU A 123 5.06 8.30 32.85
CA LEU A 123 5.86 8.90 33.92
C LEU A 123 6.95 9.78 33.31
N GLY A 124 7.25 10.91 33.93
CA GLY A 124 8.29 11.83 33.45
C GLY A 124 8.08 12.32 32.01
N CYS A 125 6.84 12.69 31.68
CA CYS A 125 6.48 13.18 30.35
C CYS A 125 7.33 14.38 29.92
N GLY A 126 7.60 14.52 28.63
CA GLY A 126 8.44 15.59 28.07
C GLY A 126 9.89 15.21 27.82
N SER A 127 10.25 13.93 27.90
CA SER A 127 11.61 13.45 27.60
C SER A 127 11.86 13.17 26.12
N THR A 128 10.83 12.94 25.30
CA THR A 128 11.00 12.63 23.87
C THR A 128 11.67 13.78 23.12
N SER A 129 12.90 13.58 22.63
CA SER A 129 13.73 14.59 21.97
C SER A 129 13.82 14.42 20.46
N LYS A 130 13.64 13.20 19.94
CA LYS A 130 13.66 12.94 18.50
C LYS A 130 12.87 11.68 18.12
N ILE A 131 12.22 11.74 16.96
CA ILE A 131 11.56 10.60 16.32
C ILE A 131 12.18 10.44 14.93
N SER A 132 12.69 9.24 14.62
CA SER A 132 13.27 8.91 13.31
C SER A 132 12.66 7.63 12.76
N ALA A 133 12.60 7.51 11.44
CA ALA A 133 12.12 6.33 10.73
C ALA A 133 13.21 5.72 9.86
N LEU A 134 13.38 4.40 9.92
CA LEU A 134 14.24 3.70 8.97
C LEU A 134 13.49 3.55 7.65
N VAL A 135 14.08 3.96 6.53
CA VAL A 135 13.45 3.78 5.22
C VAL A 135 13.24 2.30 4.97
N TYR A 136 12.00 1.92 4.67
CA TYR A 136 11.67 0.58 4.22
C TYR A 136 11.93 0.47 2.72
N GLU A 137 12.80 -0.48 2.36
CA GLU A 137 13.00 -0.94 1.00
C GLU A 137 12.53 -2.40 0.93
N GLU A 138 11.86 -2.79 -0.16
CA GLU A 138 11.47 -4.19 -0.35
C GLU A 138 12.69 -5.11 -0.38
N GLU A 139 12.50 -6.35 0.07
CA GLU A 139 13.53 -7.38 0.02
C GLU A 139 14.08 -7.48 -1.42
N ASN A 140 15.41 -7.45 -1.57
CA ASN A 140 16.22 -7.45 -2.81
C ASN A 140 16.76 -6.10 -3.31
N VAL A 141 16.50 -4.97 -2.62
CA VAL A 141 17.27 -3.73 -2.81
C VAL A 141 18.42 -3.72 -1.78
N SER A 142 19.61 -3.23 -2.13
CA SER A 142 20.75 -3.22 -1.20
C SER A 142 20.38 -2.36 0.00
N SER A 143 20.19 -2.97 1.17
CA SER A 143 19.69 -2.32 2.38
C SER A 143 20.59 -1.15 2.79
N SER A 144 20.21 0.06 2.39
CA SER A 144 20.76 1.26 2.98
C SER A 144 20.10 1.44 4.35
N GLU A 145 20.88 1.56 5.43
CA GLU A 145 20.33 1.90 6.76
C GLU A 145 20.03 3.41 6.85
N GLU A 146 19.25 3.93 5.89
CA GLU A 146 18.89 5.36 5.87
C GLU A 146 17.82 5.67 6.92
N TRP A 147 18.16 6.56 7.86
CA TRP A 147 17.23 7.07 8.87
C TRP A 147 16.78 8.49 8.51
N ILE A 148 15.47 8.68 8.41
CA ILE A 148 14.85 10.00 8.21
C ILE A 148 14.37 10.52 9.56
N VAL A 149 14.83 11.71 9.95
CA VAL A 149 14.33 12.40 11.15
C VAL A 149 12.95 12.96 10.85
N LEU A 150 11.91 12.44 11.54
CA LEU A 150 10.54 12.89 11.38
C LEU A 150 10.25 14.11 12.25
N TRP A 151 10.81 14.15 13.46
CA TRP A 151 10.66 15.25 14.40
C TRP A 151 11.86 15.32 15.35
N GLU A 152 12.25 16.53 15.78
CA GLU A 152 13.27 16.74 16.81
C GLU A 152 13.08 18.07 17.56
N ASP A 153 13.43 18.07 18.84
CA ASP A 153 13.57 19.24 19.70
C ASP A 153 14.70 19.01 20.71
N SER A 154 15.64 19.94 20.78
CA SER A 154 16.78 19.88 21.70
C SER A 154 16.50 20.48 23.08
N ASN A 155 15.35 21.14 23.27
CA ASN A 155 15.01 21.88 24.50
C ASN A 155 13.96 21.15 25.35
N VAL A 156 13.86 19.82 25.20
CA VAL A 156 12.88 19.02 25.93
C VAL A 156 13.27 18.91 27.40
N VAL A 157 12.26 18.88 28.27
CA VAL A 157 12.45 18.85 29.72
C VAL A 157 11.52 17.79 30.30
N THR A 158 12.10 16.87 31.06
CA THR A 158 11.34 15.83 31.75
C THR A 158 10.54 16.46 32.89
N SER A 159 9.22 16.27 32.87
CA SER A 159 8.36 16.80 33.93
C SER A 159 8.58 16.03 35.23
N SER A 160 9.20 16.69 36.21
CA SER A 160 9.32 16.20 37.59
C SER A 160 8.17 16.68 38.50
N THR A 161 7.32 17.59 38.01
CA THR A 161 6.25 18.23 38.79
C THR A 161 4.96 18.35 37.99
N GLY A 162 3.89 17.72 38.45
CA GLY A 162 2.58 17.68 37.76
C GLY A 162 2.29 16.29 37.21
N ALA A 163 1.46 15.54 37.94
CA ALA A 163 1.08 14.18 37.64
C ALA A 163 0.13 14.10 36.42
N THR A 164 0.67 14.05 35.21
CA THR A 164 -0.12 13.94 33.97
C THR A 164 0.54 12.99 32.99
N THR A 165 -0.23 12.09 32.38
CA THR A 165 0.21 11.34 31.19
C THR A 165 0.19 12.23 29.96
N ARG A 166 0.87 11.82 28.89
CA ARG A 166 0.89 12.55 27.61
C ARG A 166 0.79 11.57 26.44
N ASP A 167 -0.19 11.79 25.58
CA ASP A 167 -0.13 11.30 24.19
C ASP A 167 0.70 12.31 23.39
N PHE A 168 2.00 12.04 23.24
CA PHE A 168 2.89 12.91 22.50
C PHE A 168 2.82 12.61 21.01
N ASN A 169 2.09 13.43 20.28
CA ASN A 169 1.95 13.40 18.82
C ASN A 169 2.40 14.75 18.22
N PRO A 170 3.69 14.92 17.93
CA PRO A 170 4.18 16.16 17.33
C PRO A 170 3.86 16.21 15.83
N ALA A 171 3.70 17.43 15.30
CA ALA A 171 3.64 17.62 13.86
C ALA A 171 4.98 17.18 13.21
N LEU A 172 4.90 16.22 12.29
CA LEU A 172 6.07 15.68 11.61
C LEU A 172 6.58 16.65 10.55
N ARG A 173 7.91 16.76 10.45
CA ARG A 173 8.61 17.64 9.49
C ARG A 173 8.95 16.93 8.18
N ASN A 174 9.08 15.61 8.22
CA ASN A 174 9.42 14.77 7.08
C ASN A 174 8.50 13.54 7.06
N CYS A 175 8.47 12.84 5.94
CA CYS A 175 7.69 11.63 5.73
C CYS A 175 8.59 10.47 5.25
N ALA A 176 8.28 9.24 5.66
CA ALA A 176 9.01 8.04 5.29
C ALA A 176 8.06 6.85 5.11
N LEU A 177 8.33 5.97 4.13
CA LEU A 177 7.77 4.62 4.14
C LEU A 177 8.60 3.80 5.12
N THR A 178 7.99 3.21 6.14
CA THR A 178 8.74 2.53 7.19
C THR A 178 7.97 1.41 7.87
N LYS A 179 8.74 0.46 8.42
CA LYS A 179 8.31 -0.51 9.45
C LYS A 179 8.97 -0.26 10.80
N ARG A 180 9.84 0.74 10.92
CA ARG A 180 10.67 0.92 12.11
C ARG A 180 10.76 2.37 12.54
N ILE A 181 10.41 2.61 13.80
CA ILE A 181 10.52 3.91 14.44
C ILE A 181 11.59 3.84 15.51
N ARG A 182 12.44 4.86 15.57
CA ARG A 182 13.34 5.15 16.67
C ARG A 182 12.80 6.36 17.42
N VAL A 183 12.68 6.22 18.74
CA VAL A 183 12.40 7.32 19.66
C VAL A 183 13.64 7.54 20.50
N ASP A 184 14.18 8.75 20.46
CA ASP A 184 15.25 9.19 21.35
C ASP A 184 14.66 10.08 22.45
N LEU A 185 15.18 9.92 23.67
CA LEU A 185 14.83 10.65 24.87
C LEU A 185 16.03 11.48 25.33
N HIS A 186 15.74 12.67 25.86
CA HIS A 186 16.67 13.43 26.68
C HIS A 186 16.05 13.62 28.06
N ILE A 187 16.56 12.85 29.03
CA ILE A 187 16.07 12.82 30.41
C ILE A 187 16.88 13.81 31.24
N THR A 188 16.20 14.76 31.88
CA THR A 188 16.88 15.85 32.61
C THR A 188 17.17 15.49 34.06
N ASN A 189 16.19 14.96 34.80
CA ASN A 189 16.27 14.77 36.25
C ASN A 189 15.11 13.96 36.87
N ALA A 190 14.48 13.04 36.13
CA ALA A 190 13.37 12.22 36.62
C ALA A 190 13.34 10.85 35.92
N TRP A 191 12.61 9.89 36.47
CA TRP A 191 12.27 8.67 35.72
C TRP A 191 11.36 9.01 34.56
N SER A 192 11.55 8.32 33.43
CA SER A 192 10.71 8.48 32.24
C SER A 192 10.20 7.12 31.80
N GLU A 193 8.88 7.01 31.60
CA GLU A 193 8.24 5.75 31.22
C GLU A 193 7.36 5.94 29.98
N ILE A 194 7.59 5.08 28.99
CA ILE A 194 6.80 5.00 27.76
C ILE A 194 5.96 3.73 27.81
N ASP A 195 4.64 3.86 27.74
CA ASP A 195 3.71 2.74 27.68
C ASP A 195 3.82 2.04 26.31
N THR A 196 3.66 2.80 25.22
CA THR A 196 3.80 2.28 23.84
C THR A 196 4.06 3.40 22.83
N ILE A 197 4.36 3.02 21.59
CA ILE A 197 4.62 3.93 20.46
C ILE A 197 3.69 3.55 19.30
N LYS A 198 2.56 4.24 19.14
CA LYS A 198 1.62 3.97 18.04
C LYS A 198 2.09 4.66 16.76
N LEU A 199 2.05 3.91 15.66
CA LEU A 199 2.34 4.41 14.32
C LEU A 199 1.03 4.51 13.53
N VAL A 200 0.80 5.67 12.92
CA VAL A 200 -0.28 5.90 11.96
C VAL A 200 0.34 6.23 10.61
N GLY A 201 -0.18 5.62 9.55
CA GLY A 201 0.31 5.92 8.21
C GLY A 201 -0.58 5.34 7.12
N LEU A 202 -0.31 5.78 5.89
CA LEU A 202 -0.99 5.28 4.70
C LEU A 202 -0.36 3.97 4.24
N PHE A 203 -1.20 2.97 4.01
CA PHE A 203 -0.85 1.66 3.49
C PHE A 203 -1.49 1.42 2.12
N GLU A 204 -0.94 0.47 1.36
CA GLU A 204 -1.49 0.05 0.08
C GLU A 204 -3.01 -0.23 0.17
N PRO A 205 -3.78 0.14 -0.86
CA PRO A 205 -5.19 -0.24 -0.94
C PRO A 205 -5.34 -1.77 -0.90
N VAL A 206 -6.46 -2.23 -0.35
CA VAL A 206 -6.83 -3.65 -0.38
C VAL A 206 -6.99 -4.07 -1.84
N LYS A 207 -6.14 -4.99 -2.29
CA LYS A 207 -6.26 -5.60 -3.62
C LYS A 207 -7.38 -6.64 -3.61
N PRO A 208 -8.18 -6.74 -4.69
CA PRO A 208 -9.13 -7.83 -4.83
C PRO A 208 -8.42 -9.17 -4.70
N VAL A 209 -9.06 -10.11 -3.99
CA VAL A 209 -8.59 -11.49 -3.85
C VAL A 209 -9.64 -12.41 -4.46
N MET A 210 -9.20 -13.48 -5.11
CA MET A 210 -10.10 -14.51 -5.62
C MET A 210 -10.85 -15.16 -4.45
N SER A 211 -12.15 -15.39 -4.61
CA SER A 211 -12.92 -16.14 -3.60
C SER A 211 -12.54 -17.62 -3.60
N THR A 212 -12.74 -18.33 -2.50
CA THR A 212 -12.53 -19.79 -2.43
C THR A 212 -13.29 -20.54 -3.52
N LEU A 213 -14.54 -20.15 -3.81
CA LEU A 213 -15.31 -20.73 -4.91
C LEU A 213 -14.66 -20.39 -6.26
N GLY A 214 -14.18 -19.17 -6.44
CA GLY A 214 -13.43 -18.77 -7.63
C GLY A 214 -12.17 -19.60 -7.84
N GLU A 215 -11.45 -19.94 -6.78
CA GLU A 215 -10.28 -20.82 -6.82
C GLU A 215 -10.67 -22.21 -7.33
N GLU A 216 -11.73 -22.80 -6.78
CA GLU A 216 -12.26 -24.10 -7.23
C GLU A 216 -12.63 -24.09 -8.72
N TYR A 217 -13.31 -23.05 -9.21
CA TYR A 217 -13.67 -22.93 -10.62
C TYR A 217 -12.46 -22.63 -11.51
N SER A 218 -11.50 -21.82 -11.05
CA SER A 218 -10.26 -21.57 -11.81
C SER A 218 -9.46 -22.85 -12.04
N LEU A 219 -9.50 -23.80 -11.09
CA LEU A 219 -8.87 -25.10 -11.24
C LEU A 219 -9.47 -25.90 -12.41
N LEU A 220 -10.75 -25.70 -12.76
CA LEU A 220 -11.33 -26.32 -13.96
C LEU A 220 -10.67 -25.79 -15.24
N LEU A 221 -10.42 -24.48 -15.31
CA LEU A 221 -9.69 -23.88 -16.44
C LEU A 221 -8.25 -24.41 -16.49
N THR A 222 -7.55 -24.45 -15.35
CA THR A 222 -6.18 -25.01 -15.27
C THR A 222 -6.13 -26.47 -15.73
N LYS A 223 -7.07 -27.31 -15.28
CA LYS A 223 -7.16 -28.72 -15.72
C LYS A 223 -7.47 -28.84 -17.20
N ALA A 224 -8.33 -27.99 -17.75
CA ALA A 224 -8.57 -27.94 -19.20
C ALA A 224 -7.28 -27.57 -19.94
N THR A 225 -6.55 -26.56 -19.49
CA THR A 225 -5.36 -26.07 -20.21
C THR A 225 -4.14 -26.97 -20.09
N GLU A 226 -3.92 -27.59 -18.92
CA GLU A 226 -2.72 -28.39 -18.64
C GLU A 226 -2.93 -29.87 -18.95
N MET A 227 -4.15 -30.38 -18.77
CA MET A 227 -4.48 -31.80 -18.87
C MET A 227 -5.50 -32.10 -19.96
N ASN A 228 -5.98 -31.08 -20.70
CA ASN A 228 -7.00 -31.21 -21.74
C ASN A 228 -8.25 -31.98 -21.28
N THR A 229 -8.63 -31.78 -20.01
CA THR A 229 -9.71 -32.55 -19.38
C THR A 229 -11.04 -31.82 -19.54
N TYR A 230 -12.06 -32.53 -20.04
CA TYR A 230 -13.45 -32.07 -20.16
C TYR A 230 -13.69 -30.81 -21.00
N SER A 231 -12.67 -30.24 -21.64
CA SER A 231 -12.83 -29.11 -22.56
C SER A 231 -13.55 -29.54 -23.83
N ASP A 232 -14.55 -28.75 -24.23
CA ASP A 232 -15.38 -28.95 -25.41
C ASP A 232 -15.23 -27.79 -26.42
N VAL A 233 -14.36 -26.82 -26.14
CA VAL A 233 -13.94 -25.76 -27.07
C VAL A 233 -12.49 -25.36 -26.80
N THR A 234 -11.78 -24.98 -27.87
CA THR A 234 -10.44 -24.37 -27.79
C THR A 234 -10.49 -22.96 -28.34
N LEU A 235 -10.04 -21.98 -27.55
CA LEU A 235 -9.97 -20.58 -27.97
C LEU A 235 -8.54 -20.22 -28.39
N SER A 236 -8.39 -19.48 -29.48
CA SER A 236 -7.10 -18.91 -29.90
C SER A 236 -7.28 -17.52 -30.50
N LEU A 237 -6.22 -16.73 -30.55
CA LEU A 237 -6.23 -15.49 -31.31
C LEU A 237 -5.88 -15.77 -32.76
N LYS A 238 -6.55 -15.13 -33.72
CA LYS A 238 -6.18 -15.23 -35.15
C LYS A 238 -4.76 -14.76 -35.44
N SER A 239 -4.25 -13.83 -34.63
CA SER A 239 -2.89 -13.31 -34.73
C SER A 239 -1.82 -14.31 -34.30
N ASP A 240 -2.16 -15.30 -33.47
CA ASP A 240 -1.25 -16.33 -32.98
C ASP A 240 -2.04 -17.59 -32.56
N THR A 241 -2.28 -18.48 -33.53
CA THR A 241 -3.01 -19.74 -33.30
C THR A 241 -2.18 -20.83 -32.62
N SER A 242 -0.87 -20.58 -32.40
CA SER A 242 0.02 -21.50 -31.69
C SER A 242 -0.28 -21.56 -30.20
N LYS A 243 -0.91 -20.51 -29.65
CA LYS A 243 -1.36 -20.45 -28.27
C LYS A 243 -2.85 -20.68 -28.19
N GLN A 244 -3.25 -21.57 -27.29
CA GLN A 244 -4.60 -22.09 -27.21
C GLN A 244 -5.08 -22.15 -25.76
N ILE A 245 -6.37 -21.93 -25.55
CA ILE A 245 -7.04 -22.03 -24.26
C ILE A 245 -8.16 -23.07 -24.40
N PRO A 246 -7.91 -24.34 -24.07
CA PRO A 246 -8.98 -25.32 -23.86
C PRO A 246 -9.93 -24.83 -22.76
N ALA A 247 -11.23 -24.87 -23.01
CA ALA A 247 -12.27 -24.31 -22.14
C ALA A 247 -13.60 -25.08 -22.26
N HIS A 248 -14.61 -24.62 -21.51
CA HIS A 248 -15.93 -25.24 -21.40
C HIS A 248 -17.03 -24.31 -21.91
N LYS A 249 -17.74 -24.71 -22.97
CA LYS A 249 -18.80 -23.93 -23.62
C LYS A 249 -19.89 -23.55 -22.65
N GLY A 250 -20.37 -24.51 -21.86
CA GLY A 250 -21.44 -24.29 -20.88
C GLY A 250 -21.10 -23.21 -19.85
N LEU A 251 -19.87 -23.20 -19.34
CA LEU A 251 -19.42 -22.16 -18.41
C LEU A 251 -19.36 -20.81 -19.11
N LEU A 252 -18.63 -20.68 -20.22
CA LEU A 252 -18.52 -19.40 -20.95
C LEU A 252 -19.89 -18.84 -21.36
N ALA A 253 -20.76 -19.67 -21.94
CA ALA A 253 -22.11 -19.29 -22.38
C ALA A 253 -22.98 -18.80 -21.22
N SER A 254 -22.89 -19.42 -20.04
CA SER A 254 -23.64 -18.99 -18.86
C SER A 254 -23.23 -17.61 -18.31
N ARG A 255 -22.01 -17.15 -18.63
CA ARG A 255 -21.45 -15.91 -18.08
C ARG A 255 -21.78 -14.69 -18.93
N SER A 256 -22.04 -14.88 -20.22
CA SER A 256 -22.33 -13.78 -21.13
C SER A 256 -23.25 -14.18 -22.28
N SER A 257 -24.19 -13.29 -22.60
CA SER A 257 -25.01 -13.40 -23.81
C SER A 257 -24.18 -13.37 -25.11
N TYR A 258 -23.04 -12.68 -25.10
CA TYR A 258 -22.09 -12.70 -26.22
C TYR A 258 -21.53 -14.10 -26.42
N TRP A 259 -20.99 -14.72 -25.35
CA TRP A 259 -20.45 -16.07 -25.40
C TRP A 259 -21.52 -17.09 -25.76
N ASN A 260 -22.72 -16.97 -25.19
CA ASN A 260 -23.83 -17.86 -25.51
C ASN A 260 -24.14 -17.89 -27.02
N LEU A 261 -24.24 -16.71 -27.64
CA LEU A 261 -24.50 -16.58 -29.06
C LEU A 261 -23.33 -17.09 -29.90
N LEU A 262 -22.10 -16.71 -29.55
CA LEU A 262 -20.89 -17.09 -30.29
C LEU A 262 -20.64 -18.60 -30.25
N LEU A 263 -20.96 -19.26 -29.14
CA LEU A 263 -20.66 -20.67 -28.93
C LEU A 263 -21.77 -21.62 -29.44
N THR A 264 -22.98 -21.12 -29.69
CA THR A 264 -24.11 -21.93 -30.18
C THR A 264 -23.82 -22.60 -31.52
N GLU A 265 -23.11 -21.91 -32.41
CA GLU A 265 -22.81 -22.40 -33.77
C GLU A 265 -21.32 -22.74 -33.96
N CYS A 266 -20.52 -22.68 -32.88
CA CYS A 266 -19.09 -22.96 -32.98
C CYS A 266 -18.80 -24.47 -32.87
N GLY A 267 -17.82 -24.93 -33.65
CA GLY A 267 -17.23 -26.26 -33.51
C GLY A 267 -16.35 -26.37 -32.26
N ASP A 268 -15.36 -27.25 -32.30
CA ASP A 268 -14.48 -27.50 -31.15
C ASP A 268 -13.31 -26.49 -31.07
N SER A 269 -13.18 -25.61 -32.04
CA SER A 269 -12.16 -24.56 -32.11
C SER A 269 -12.78 -23.23 -32.51
N LEU A 270 -12.35 -22.15 -31.86
CA LEU A 270 -12.83 -20.80 -32.09
C LEU A 270 -11.66 -19.82 -32.16
N GLU A 271 -11.46 -19.26 -33.36
CA GLU A 271 -10.42 -18.26 -33.62
C GLU A 271 -10.97 -16.84 -33.46
N LEU A 272 -10.44 -16.11 -32.50
CA LEU A 272 -10.89 -14.79 -32.09
C LEU A 272 -10.06 -13.71 -32.77
N ASP A 273 -10.73 -12.80 -33.46
CA ASP A 273 -10.11 -11.67 -34.17
C ASP A 273 -10.03 -10.43 -33.26
N TYR A 274 -9.36 -10.59 -32.12
CA TYR A 274 -9.20 -9.53 -31.13
C TYR A 274 -7.78 -8.97 -31.16
N LYS A 275 -7.64 -7.65 -30.98
CA LYS A 275 -6.36 -6.95 -30.92
C LYS A 275 -5.81 -6.87 -29.49
N VAL A 276 -5.80 -8.01 -28.80
CA VAL A 276 -5.31 -8.13 -27.42
C VAL A 276 -4.16 -9.15 -27.36
N SER A 277 -3.38 -9.09 -26.29
CA SER A 277 -2.40 -10.14 -26.01
C SER A 277 -3.08 -11.45 -25.58
N PHE A 278 -2.38 -12.56 -25.76
CA PHE A 278 -2.86 -13.87 -25.29
C PHE A 278 -3.02 -13.90 -23.76
N ASP A 279 -2.17 -13.19 -23.01
CA ASP A 279 -2.29 -13.07 -21.55
C ASP A 279 -3.60 -12.36 -21.15
N SER A 280 -3.91 -11.22 -21.76
CA SER A 280 -5.18 -10.52 -21.54
C SER A 280 -6.39 -11.39 -21.90
N LEU A 281 -6.32 -12.15 -23.00
CA LEU A 281 -7.36 -13.11 -23.37
C LEU A 281 -7.55 -14.16 -22.27
N TYR A 282 -6.46 -14.77 -21.80
CA TYR A 282 -6.48 -15.75 -20.73
C TYR A 282 -7.05 -15.18 -19.43
N GLN A 283 -6.63 -13.97 -19.03
CA GLN A 283 -7.16 -13.29 -17.86
C GLN A 283 -8.67 -13.01 -17.97
N GLY A 284 -9.14 -12.61 -19.16
CA GLY A 284 -10.57 -12.46 -19.41
C GLY A 284 -11.32 -13.79 -19.28
N VAL A 285 -10.79 -14.88 -19.84
CA VAL A 285 -11.39 -16.21 -19.74
C VAL A 285 -11.40 -16.67 -18.28
N LEU A 286 -10.30 -16.48 -17.54
CA LEU A 286 -10.21 -16.78 -16.11
C LEU A 286 -11.28 -16.03 -15.31
N PHE A 287 -11.57 -14.77 -15.66
CA PHE A 287 -12.65 -14.02 -15.03
C PHE A 287 -14.02 -14.66 -15.24
N CYS A 288 -14.29 -15.22 -16.42
CA CYS A 288 -15.54 -15.96 -16.66
C CYS A 288 -15.69 -17.15 -15.67
N TYR A 289 -14.60 -17.81 -15.30
CA TYR A 289 -14.64 -18.94 -14.37
C TYR A 289 -14.73 -18.49 -12.90
N SER A 290 -13.97 -17.47 -12.53
CA SER A 290 -13.66 -17.20 -11.12
C SER A 290 -14.18 -15.85 -10.58
N ASN A 291 -14.73 -14.99 -11.45
CA ASN A 291 -14.97 -13.57 -11.18
C ASN A 291 -13.71 -12.82 -10.73
N TYR A 292 -12.54 -13.31 -11.12
CA TYR A 292 -11.26 -12.71 -10.79
C TYR A 292 -10.33 -12.76 -12.00
N CYS A 293 -9.51 -11.73 -12.14
CA CYS A 293 -8.35 -11.74 -13.03
C CYS A 293 -7.27 -10.81 -12.49
N THR A 294 -6.03 -11.04 -12.92
CA THR A 294 -4.91 -10.17 -12.57
C THR A 294 -4.87 -8.98 -13.53
N ILE A 295 -5.16 -7.80 -12.99
CA ILE A 295 -5.05 -6.54 -13.72
C ILE A 295 -3.74 -5.83 -13.35
N THR A 296 -3.06 -5.34 -14.39
CA THR A 296 -1.82 -4.56 -14.33
C THR A 296 -1.96 -3.32 -15.22
N GLU A 297 -0.99 -2.40 -15.14
CA GLU A 297 -0.98 -1.22 -16.03
C GLU A 297 -0.90 -1.59 -17.52
N ASP A 298 -0.29 -2.74 -17.83
CA ASP A 298 -0.06 -3.21 -19.20
C ASP A 298 -1.29 -3.85 -19.82
N ASN A 299 -2.09 -4.58 -19.04
CA ASN A 299 -3.23 -5.35 -19.56
C ASN A 299 -4.60 -4.71 -19.29
N LEU A 300 -4.72 -3.72 -18.39
CA LEU A 300 -6.00 -3.10 -17.99
C LEU A 300 -6.89 -2.73 -19.17
N PHE A 301 -6.31 -2.06 -20.17
CA PHE A 301 -7.09 -1.55 -21.30
C PHE A 301 -7.53 -2.65 -22.27
N GLU A 302 -6.72 -3.70 -22.44
CA GLU A 302 -7.09 -4.87 -23.24
C GLU A 302 -8.20 -5.68 -22.54
N ILE A 303 -8.10 -5.86 -21.22
CA ILE A 303 -9.14 -6.54 -20.43
C ILE A 303 -10.45 -5.75 -20.46
N LEU A 304 -10.41 -4.41 -20.38
CA LEU A 304 -11.60 -3.59 -20.57
C LEU A 304 -12.22 -3.78 -21.96
N GLU A 305 -11.40 -3.82 -23.01
CA GLU A 305 -11.87 -4.07 -24.38
C GLU A 305 -12.61 -5.42 -24.47
N LEU A 306 -12.03 -6.48 -23.88
CA LEU A 306 -12.68 -7.79 -23.77
C LEU A 306 -14.00 -7.70 -22.98
N ALA A 307 -14.02 -6.99 -21.85
CA ALA A 307 -15.22 -6.80 -21.04
C ALA A 307 -16.36 -6.18 -21.85
N GLN A 308 -16.05 -5.19 -22.69
CA GLN A 308 -17.01 -4.51 -23.55
C GLN A 308 -17.49 -5.41 -24.70
N ILE A 309 -16.57 -6.10 -25.40
CA ILE A 309 -16.89 -7.05 -26.48
C ILE A 309 -17.79 -8.16 -25.94
N TRP A 310 -17.41 -8.73 -24.81
CA TRP A 310 -18.13 -9.84 -24.17
C TRP A 310 -19.31 -9.37 -23.32
N LYS A 311 -19.63 -8.08 -23.28
CA LYS A 311 -20.77 -7.53 -22.52
C LYS A 311 -20.78 -7.98 -21.05
N LEU A 312 -19.61 -8.02 -20.42
CA LEU A 312 -19.40 -8.41 -19.03
C LEU A 312 -19.33 -7.17 -18.14
N GLU A 313 -20.46 -6.69 -17.64
CA GLU A 313 -20.51 -5.50 -16.78
C GLU A 313 -19.71 -5.68 -15.49
N ALA A 314 -19.72 -6.88 -14.90
CA ALA A 314 -18.91 -7.19 -13.73
C ALA A 314 -17.40 -7.05 -13.98
N LEU A 315 -16.92 -7.40 -15.19
CA LEU A 315 -15.51 -7.24 -15.55
C LEU A 315 -15.18 -5.76 -15.81
N THR A 316 -16.09 -5.00 -16.42
CA THR A 316 -15.96 -3.55 -16.58
C THR A 316 -15.81 -2.87 -15.21
N GLN A 317 -16.65 -3.26 -14.24
CA GLN A 317 -16.58 -2.75 -12.89
C GLN A 317 -15.28 -3.16 -12.18
N PHE A 318 -14.85 -4.42 -12.33
CA PHE A 318 -13.58 -4.90 -11.79
C PHE A 318 -12.37 -4.13 -12.37
N CYS A 319 -12.39 -3.76 -13.65
CA CYS A 319 -11.38 -2.90 -14.27
C CYS A 319 -11.36 -1.49 -13.65
N LYS A 320 -12.53 -0.90 -13.37
CA LYS A 320 -12.64 0.42 -12.72
C LYS A 320 -12.08 0.40 -11.29
N GLU A 321 -12.43 -0.62 -10.52
CA GLU A 321 -11.95 -0.80 -9.15
C GLU A 321 -10.43 -1.02 -9.12
N SER A 322 -9.94 -1.88 -10.01
CA SER A 322 -8.50 -2.10 -10.18
C SER A 322 -7.76 -0.83 -10.61
N LEU A 323 -8.35 -0.01 -11.49
CA LEU A 323 -7.78 1.29 -11.82
C LEU A 323 -7.72 2.21 -10.58
N ALA A 324 -8.80 2.32 -9.82
CA ALA A 324 -8.86 3.21 -8.65
C ALA A 324 -7.71 2.96 -7.66
N ILE A 325 -7.39 1.69 -7.41
CA ILE A 325 -6.30 1.30 -6.50
C ILE A 325 -4.89 1.45 -7.11
N MET A 326 -4.77 1.54 -8.44
CA MET A 326 -3.49 1.79 -9.14
C MET A 326 -3.15 3.28 -9.27
N LEU A 327 -4.15 4.17 -9.21
CA LEU A 327 -3.96 5.59 -9.43
C LEU A 327 -3.25 6.28 -8.25
N SER A 328 -2.39 7.22 -8.60
CA SER A 328 -1.62 8.09 -7.72
C SER A 328 -1.47 9.47 -8.37
N PRO A 329 -1.12 10.52 -7.61
CA PRO A 329 -0.79 11.82 -8.21
C PRO A 329 0.28 11.73 -9.31
N ALA A 330 1.25 10.82 -9.17
CA ALA A 330 2.35 10.64 -10.13
C ALA A 330 1.91 10.08 -11.50
N ASN A 331 0.92 9.17 -11.53
CA ASN A 331 0.57 8.44 -12.76
C ASN A 331 -0.80 8.79 -13.35
N VAL A 332 -1.65 9.54 -12.62
CA VAL A 332 -3.05 9.76 -13.00
C VAL A 332 -3.22 10.43 -14.37
N LEU A 333 -2.34 11.38 -14.72
CA LEU A 333 -2.40 12.07 -16.01
C LEU A 333 -2.02 11.17 -17.18
N ASP A 334 -1.11 10.22 -16.96
CA ASP A 334 -0.70 9.28 -17.99
C ASP A 334 -1.79 8.23 -18.24
N PHE A 335 -2.43 7.75 -17.17
CA PHE A 335 -3.64 6.94 -17.31
C PHE A 335 -4.74 7.68 -18.06
N TYR A 336 -5.01 8.94 -17.72
CA TYR A 336 -6.01 9.75 -18.41
C TYR A 336 -5.72 9.90 -19.91
N LYS A 337 -4.48 10.19 -20.30
CA LYS A 337 -4.10 10.26 -21.73
C LYS A 337 -4.35 8.93 -22.44
N LYS A 338 -3.95 7.81 -21.82
CA LYS A 338 -4.18 6.46 -22.36
C LYS A 338 -5.68 6.15 -22.51
N THR A 339 -6.55 6.59 -21.57
CA THR A 339 -8.00 6.38 -21.72
C THR A 339 -8.55 7.14 -22.93
N LYS A 340 -8.04 8.34 -23.23
CA LYS A 340 -8.44 9.10 -24.42
C LYS A 340 -7.96 8.45 -25.71
N GLU A 341 -6.70 8.04 -25.78
CA GLU A 341 -6.13 7.36 -26.95
C GLU A 341 -6.90 6.08 -27.32
N ARG A 342 -7.35 5.33 -26.31
CA ARG A 342 -8.10 4.08 -26.49
C ARG A 342 -9.62 4.23 -26.48
N ASN A 343 -10.15 5.45 -26.41
CA ASN A 343 -11.59 5.72 -26.28
C ASN A 343 -12.27 4.98 -25.10
N ALA A 344 -11.54 4.77 -23.99
CA ALA A 344 -12.00 4.07 -22.80
C ALA A 344 -12.78 5.02 -21.87
N SER A 345 -14.00 5.40 -22.27
CA SER A 345 -14.87 6.28 -21.48
C SER A 345 -15.19 5.76 -20.06
N PRO A 346 -15.39 4.45 -19.80
CA PRO A 346 -15.67 3.97 -18.46
C PRO A 346 -14.52 4.26 -17.47
N LEU A 347 -13.27 4.13 -17.93
CA LEU A 347 -12.08 4.40 -17.12
C LEU A 347 -11.81 5.91 -17.01
N THR A 348 -12.12 6.70 -18.04
CA THR A 348 -12.04 8.17 -17.96
C THR A 348 -12.92 8.70 -16.82
N ASN A 349 -14.18 8.25 -16.77
CA ASN A 349 -15.12 8.63 -15.73
C ASN A 349 -14.64 8.20 -14.34
N GLN A 350 -14.02 7.02 -14.25
CA GLN A 350 -13.44 6.52 -13.00
C GLN A 350 -12.28 7.40 -12.52
N ILE A 351 -11.37 7.80 -13.41
CA ILE A 351 -10.26 8.71 -13.06
C ILE A 351 -10.80 10.02 -12.48
N ILE A 352 -11.78 10.63 -13.16
CA ILE A 352 -12.41 11.88 -12.72
C ILE A 352 -13.06 11.70 -11.34
N SER A 353 -13.75 10.58 -11.12
CA SER A 353 -14.39 10.26 -9.84
C SER A 353 -13.36 10.11 -8.71
N VAL A 354 -12.27 9.36 -8.93
CA VAL A 354 -11.19 9.18 -7.95
C VAL A 354 -10.51 10.52 -7.65
N MET A 355 -10.19 11.31 -8.66
CA MET A 355 -9.61 12.64 -8.46
C MET A 355 -10.53 13.56 -7.67
N ALA A 356 -11.84 13.55 -7.95
CA ALA A 356 -12.79 14.35 -7.19
C ALA A 356 -12.88 13.91 -5.72
N LYS A 357 -12.90 12.59 -5.47
CA LYS A 357 -12.91 12.01 -4.12
C LYS A 357 -11.68 12.44 -3.31
N HIS A 358 -10.52 12.52 -3.95
CA HIS A 358 -9.22 12.86 -3.34
C HIS A 358 -8.69 14.25 -3.76
N SER A 359 -9.60 15.24 -3.82
CA SER A 359 -9.30 16.59 -4.31
C SER A 359 -8.19 17.31 -3.53
N ASP A 360 -8.03 17.02 -2.24
CA ASP A 360 -7.00 17.54 -1.34
C ASP A 360 -5.57 17.15 -1.79
N ARG A 361 -5.46 16.05 -2.54
CA ARG A 361 -4.19 15.51 -3.04
C ARG A 361 -3.85 15.96 -4.47
N LEU A 362 -4.70 16.79 -5.08
CA LEU A 362 -4.51 17.29 -6.45
C LEU A 362 -3.63 18.54 -6.55
N LYS A 363 -3.22 19.13 -5.41
CA LYS A 363 -2.36 20.33 -5.36
C LYS A 363 -1.08 20.24 -6.19
N TYR A 364 -0.63 19.03 -6.51
CA TYR A 364 0.58 18.77 -7.28
C TYR A 364 0.34 18.24 -8.69
N VAL A 365 -0.92 18.08 -9.09
CA VAL A 365 -1.30 17.51 -10.39
C VAL A 365 -1.69 18.66 -11.31
N ASN A 366 -0.94 18.87 -12.39
CA ASN A 366 -1.28 19.90 -13.39
C ASN A 366 -2.37 19.43 -14.37
N TYR A 367 -3.52 19.00 -13.85
CA TYR A 367 -4.60 18.41 -14.64
C TYR A 367 -5.31 19.43 -15.54
N GLU A 368 -5.34 20.71 -15.17
CA GLU A 368 -6.04 21.74 -15.95
C GLU A 368 -5.48 21.92 -17.36
N SER A 369 -4.18 21.67 -17.55
CA SER A 369 -3.53 21.74 -18.87
C SER A 369 -3.70 20.49 -19.74
N VAL A 370 -4.16 19.39 -19.14
CA VAL A 370 -4.23 18.07 -19.79
C VAL A 370 -5.67 17.66 -20.07
N PHE A 371 -6.60 18.01 -19.19
CA PHE A 371 -7.98 17.59 -19.28
C PHE A 371 -8.72 18.33 -20.39
N THR A 372 -9.64 17.65 -21.06
CA THR A 372 -10.57 18.32 -21.96
C THR A 372 -11.47 19.29 -21.17
N PRO A 373 -12.01 20.34 -21.82
CA PRO A 373 -12.93 21.27 -21.14
C PRO A 373 -14.11 20.58 -20.46
N ASP A 374 -14.69 19.56 -21.08
CA ASP A 374 -15.85 18.82 -20.55
C ASP A 374 -15.48 18.00 -19.30
N ASP A 375 -14.34 17.32 -19.33
CA ASP A 375 -13.87 16.52 -18.20
C ASP A 375 -13.47 17.42 -17.03
N LEU A 376 -12.83 18.57 -17.32
CA LEU A 376 -12.47 19.56 -16.31
C LEU A 376 -13.72 20.14 -15.63
N ASN A 377 -14.76 20.45 -16.42
CA ASN A 377 -16.05 20.90 -15.89
C ASN A 377 -16.70 19.82 -15.01
N THR A 378 -16.65 18.56 -15.44
CA THR A 378 -17.16 17.41 -14.67
C THR A 378 -16.43 17.25 -13.34
N LEU A 379 -15.09 17.29 -13.36
CA LEU A 379 -14.26 17.23 -12.17
C LEU A 379 -14.61 18.37 -11.19
N LYS A 380 -14.65 19.62 -11.68
CA LYS A 380 -14.99 20.79 -10.87
C LYS A 380 -16.40 20.71 -10.27
N LYS A 381 -17.36 20.13 -11.00
CA LYS A 381 -18.71 19.90 -10.48
C LYS A 381 -18.71 18.88 -9.34
N LEU A 382 -18.01 17.76 -9.50
CA LEU A 382 -17.94 16.72 -8.48
C LEU A 382 -17.22 17.20 -7.21
N ILE A 383 -16.13 17.96 -7.35
CA ILE A 383 -15.41 18.54 -6.19
C ILE A 383 -16.32 19.46 -5.38
N LYS A 384 -17.20 20.25 -6.03
CA LYS A 384 -18.14 21.15 -5.34
C LYS A 384 -19.30 20.43 -4.63
N GLN A 385 -19.54 19.16 -4.94
CA GLN A 385 -20.61 18.35 -4.35
C GLN A 385 -20.16 17.58 -3.11
N LYS A 386 -18.85 17.55 -2.84
CA LYS A 386 -18.22 17.06 -1.62
C LYS A 386 -18.27 18.15 -0.56
#